data_AF-A0A9X5C5E8-F1
#
_entry.id   AF-A0A9X5C5E8-F1
#
_cell.length_a   1.000
_cell.length_b   1.000
_cell.length_c   1.000
_cell.angle_alpha   90.00
_cell.angle_beta   90.00
_cell.angle_gamma   90.00
#
_symmetry.space_group_name_H-M   'P 1'
#
loop_
_entity.id
_entity.type
_entity.pdbx_description
1 polymer ?
#
loop_
_entity_poly.entity_id
_entity_poly.type
_entity_poly.pdbx_seq_one_letter_code
_entity_poly.pdbx_strand_id
1 'polypeptide(L)'
;MKIEKILLSEKLEHVTLTAYVLEDSPETTKGIKRPGVLICPGGAYMFCSDREAEPIALKFAAMGYHAFVLRYSVYSNSGIQFPQPGKTPPYEPGMFPGPMREIGKAMLAIREHGEDWKVDADKIILTGYSAGAHNCAMYAVYWNSGRVAGALGADPALLKPAAAVLGYGMYDYLRLKEIHKNSEDPMDYRLFQDVNFAYFGTDAPDDEAFAAASPALHVTKDTPPMFLWATCEDNVVPVRNTVWMAEALSAAKVPFEVHIYEKGSHGLSAADQLSAEAKEQISPDVADWLECAERWLLKRFALELPEKCPVWSPDQMI
;
A
#
# COMPACT_ATOMS: atom_id res chain seq x y z
N MET A 1 10.64 6.46 20.06
CA MET A 1 10.14 5.67 18.91
C MET A 1 11.20 4.65 18.59
N LYS A 2 10.82 3.37 18.52
CA LYS A 2 11.72 2.28 18.13
C LYS A 2 11.69 2.13 16.61
N ILE A 3 12.87 2.10 15.98
CA ILE A 3 13.02 1.81 14.55
C ILE A 3 13.79 0.51 14.41
N GLU A 4 13.22 -0.46 13.70
CA GLU A 4 13.79 -1.79 13.57
C GLU A 4 13.59 -2.30 12.13
N LYS A 5 14.67 -2.80 11.52
CA LYS A 5 14.62 -3.39 10.18
C LYS A 5 14.77 -4.90 10.29
N ILE A 6 13.79 -5.63 9.78
CA ILE A 6 13.81 -7.10 9.75
C ILE A 6 13.84 -7.62 8.30
N LEU A 7 14.52 -8.74 8.10
CA LEU A 7 14.50 -9.48 6.84
C LEU A 7 13.27 -10.40 6.83
N LEU A 8 12.49 -10.37 5.76
CA LEU A 8 11.34 -11.28 5.60
C LEU A 8 11.70 -12.55 4.81
N SER A 9 12.94 -12.65 4.36
CA SER A 9 13.46 -13.83 3.66
C SER A 9 14.96 -13.97 3.89
N GLU A 10 15.40 -15.16 4.27
CA GLU A 10 16.82 -15.51 4.31
C GLU A 10 17.46 -15.56 2.92
N LYS A 11 16.66 -15.76 1.85
CA LYS A 11 17.14 -15.87 0.47
C LYS A 11 17.09 -14.55 -0.30
N LEU A 12 16.20 -13.64 0.12
CA LEU A 12 15.95 -12.37 -0.54
C LEU A 12 16.25 -11.24 0.45
N GLU A 13 17.53 -10.91 0.62
CA GLU A 13 18.00 -9.94 1.62
C GLU A 13 17.48 -8.51 1.39
N HIS A 14 17.00 -8.20 0.19
CA HIS A 14 16.37 -6.92 -0.14
C HIS A 14 14.91 -6.84 0.30
N VAL A 15 14.27 -7.98 0.60
CA VAL A 15 12.88 -8.03 1.07
C VAL A 15 12.87 -7.75 2.56
N THR A 16 12.54 -6.51 2.91
CA THR A 16 12.70 -6.01 4.27
C THR A 16 11.45 -5.30 4.76
N LEU A 17 11.19 -5.43 6.06
CA LEU A 17 10.18 -4.66 6.77
C LEU A 17 10.89 -3.72 7.74
N THR A 18 10.72 -2.42 7.55
CA THR A 18 11.22 -1.42 8.50
C THR A 18 10.06 -0.95 9.36
N ALA A 19 10.10 -1.30 10.65
CA ALA A 19 9.11 -0.95 11.64
C ALA A 19 9.45 0.38 12.31
N TYR A 20 8.46 1.27 12.40
CA TYR A 20 8.46 2.54 13.10
C TYR A 20 7.40 2.44 14.22
N VAL A 21 7.85 2.00 15.38
CA VAL A 21 7.00 1.63 16.51
C VAL A 21 6.97 2.79 17.51
N LEU A 22 5.78 3.33 17.75
CA LEU A 22 5.55 4.32 18.78
C LEU A 22 5.78 3.68 20.15
N GLU A 23 6.62 4.30 20.97
CA GLU A 23 6.87 3.79 22.32
C GLU A 23 5.62 3.91 23.19
N ASP A 24 5.38 2.87 23.98
CA ASP A 24 4.35 2.93 25.00
C ASP A 24 4.77 3.90 26.10
N SER A 25 3.79 4.61 26.67
CA SER A 25 4.02 5.57 27.73
C SER A 25 3.04 5.34 28.88
N PRO A 26 3.52 5.26 30.14
CA PRO A 26 2.67 5.22 31.32
C PRO A 26 1.77 6.47 31.48
N GLU A 27 2.04 7.56 30.78
CA GLU A 27 1.23 8.78 30.83
C GLU A 27 0.09 8.78 29.80
N THR A 28 0.26 8.08 28.68
CA THR A 28 -0.70 8.08 27.56
C THR A 28 -1.33 6.71 27.34
N THR A 29 -0.71 5.85 26.54
CA THR A 29 -1.29 4.57 26.09
C THR A 29 -1.32 3.48 27.12
N LYS A 30 -0.42 3.46 28.11
CA LYS A 30 -0.43 2.49 29.22
C LYS A 30 -0.63 1.03 28.76
N GLY A 31 0.05 0.63 27.70
CA GLY A 31 0.01 -0.71 27.14
C GLY A 31 -1.12 -0.97 26.14
N ILE A 32 -1.96 0.02 25.81
CA ILE A 32 -2.95 -0.09 24.73
C ILE A 32 -2.23 -0.43 23.42
N LYS A 33 -2.67 -1.52 22.79
CA LYS A 33 -2.20 -1.91 21.46
C LYS A 33 -2.76 -0.95 20.41
N ARG A 34 -1.88 -0.44 19.55
CA ARG A 34 -2.24 0.51 18.49
C ARG A 34 -2.48 -0.21 17.16
N PRO A 35 -3.40 0.29 16.31
CA PRO A 35 -3.44 -0.11 14.91
C PRO A 35 -2.11 0.22 14.21
N GLY A 36 -1.85 -0.45 13.09
CA GLY A 36 -0.65 -0.27 12.29
C GLY A 36 -0.93 -0.05 10.82
N VAL A 37 -0.06 0.65 10.10
CA VAL A 37 -0.08 0.78 8.65
C VAL A 37 1.08 0.01 8.02
N LEU A 38 0.78 -0.86 7.06
CA LEU A 38 1.77 -1.55 6.22
C LEU A 38 1.86 -0.84 4.87
N ILE A 39 2.97 -0.15 4.66
CA ILE A 39 3.25 0.73 3.52
C ILE A 39 3.97 -0.06 2.44
N CYS A 40 3.37 -0.10 1.25
CA CYS A 40 3.96 -0.62 0.02
C CYS A 40 4.25 0.55 -0.93
N PRO A 41 5.51 0.99 -1.06
CA PRO A 41 5.87 2.06 -1.98
C PRO A 41 5.56 1.71 -3.43
N GLY A 42 5.40 2.71 -4.30
CA GLY A 42 5.36 2.54 -5.74
C GLY A 42 6.75 2.34 -6.35
N GLY A 43 6.87 2.63 -7.65
CA GLY A 43 8.10 2.41 -8.43
C GLY A 43 7.93 1.40 -9.56
N ALA A 44 6.71 1.28 -10.10
CA ALA A 44 6.41 0.57 -11.36
C ALA A 44 6.82 -0.92 -11.39
N TYR A 45 6.91 -1.57 -10.22
CA TYR A 45 7.52 -2.90 -10.05
C TYR A 45 9.00 -2.99 -10.48
N MET A 46 9.63 -1.86 -10.77
CA MET A 46 11.05 -1.76 -11.12
C MET A 46 11.92 -1.48 -9.91
N PHE A 47 11.43 -0.68 -8.97
CA PHE A 47 12.07 -0.34 -7.70
C PHE A 47 10.99 -0.05 -6.63
N CYS A 48 11.38 0.19 -5.38
CA CYS A 48 10.50 0.76 -4.35
C CYS A 48 10.87 2.22 -4.11
N SER A 49 9.93 3.15 -4.28
CA SER A 49 10.16 4.60 -4.17
C SER A 49 10.35 5.07 -2.72
N ASP A 50 11.46 5.75 -2.43
CA ASP A 50 11.72 6.32 -1.10
C ASP A 50 10.74 7.45 -0.75
N ARG A 51 10.23 8.16 -1.76
CA ARG A 51 9.25 9.25 -1.58
C ARG A 51 7.94 8.76 -0.97
N GLU A 52 7.62 7.48 -1.13
CA GLU A 52 6.36 6.83 -0.72
C GLU A 52 6.56 5.85 0.45
N ALA A 53 7.75 5.88 1.07
CA ALA A 53 8.15 5.00 2.14
C ALA A 53 8.20 5.75 3.49
N GLU A 54 9.39 6.16 3.93
CA GLU A 54 9.60 6.86 5.19
C GLU A 54 8.80 8.15 5.36
N PRO A 55 8.65 9.03 4.34
CA PRO A 55 7.77 10.19 4.43
C PRO A 55 6.35 9.83 4.89
N ILE A 56 5.78 8.79 4.30
CA ILE A 56 4.44 8.30 4.62
C ILE A 56 4.40 7.66 6.01
N ALA A 57 5.43 6.87 6.36
CA ALA A 57 5.53 6.23 7.67
C ALA A 57 5.47 7.27 8.80
N LEU A 58 6.18 8.39 8.65
CA LEU A 58 6.20 9.47 9.64
C LEU A 58 4.85 10.19 9.73
N LYS A 59 4.12 10.36 8.61
CA LYS A 59 2.77 10.95 8.61
C LYS A 59 1.78 10.10 9.40
N PHE A 60 1.73 8.79 9.13
CA PHE A 60 0.84 7.89 9.88
C PHE A 60 1.28 7.69 11.34
N ALA A 61 2.58 7.71 11.62
CA ALA A 61 3.08 7.71 13.00
C ALA A 61 2.61 8.95 13.77
N ALA A 62 2.60 10.13 13.14
CA ALA A 62 2.06 11.35 13.74
C ALA A 62 0.55 11.25 14.02
N MET A 63 -0.20 10.50 13.22
CA MET A 63 -1.62 10.18 13.43
C MET A 63 -1.86 9.10 14.51
N GLY A 64 -0.80 8.56 15.12
CA GLY A 64 -0.89 7.60 16.22
C GLY A 64 -0.93 6.12 15.81
N TYR A 65 -0.60 5.80 14.56
CA TYR A 65 -0.47 4.42 14.07
C TYR A 65 0.99 3.95 14.16
N HIS A 66 1.23 2.67 14.43
CA HIS A 66 2.55 2.11 14.09
C HIS A 66 2.70 2.08 12.57
N ALA A 67 3.91 2.27 12.04
CA ALA A 67 4.13 2.24 10.60
C ALA A 67 5.16 1.18 10.22
N PHE A 68 4.91 0.45 9.14
CA PHE A 68 5.76 -0.63 8.66
C PHE A 68 6.00 -0.43 7.16
N VAL A 69 7.22 -0.13 6.76
CA VAL A 69 7.59 0.03 5.34
C VAL A 69 8.07 -1.30 4.80
N LEU A 70 7.35 -1.86 3.83
CA LEU A 70 7.74 -3.06 3.11
C LEU A 70 8.50 -2.69 1.84
N ARG A 71 9.78 -3.08 1.77
CA ARG A 71 10.51 -3.19 0.51
C ARG A 71 10.29 -4.60 -0.02
N TYR A 72 9.41 -4.73 -1.01
CA TYR A 72 9.06 -6.00 -1.64
C TYR A 72 9.94 -6.24 -2.89
N SER A 73 9.99 -7.50 -3.33
CA SER A 73 10.71 -7.92 -4.52
C SER A 73 10.22 -7.16 -5.74
N VAL A 74 11.14 -6.55 -6.45
CA VAL A 74 10.90 -5.80 -7.70
C VAL A 74 11.96 -6.17 -8.72
N TYR A 75 11.78 -5.79 -9.98
CA TYR A 75 12.72 -6.14 -11.05
C TYR A 75 14.16 -5.72 -10.73
N SER A 76 14.36 -4.53 -10.15
CA SER A 76 15.66 -4.06 -9.70
C SER A 76 15.67 -3.73 -8.21
N ASN A 77 16.39 -4.56 -7.46
CA ASN A 77 16.55 -4.39 -6.01
C ASN A 77 17.83 -3.61 -5.65
N SER A 78 18.44 -2.95 -6.63
CA SER A 78 19.70 -2.21 -6.49
C SER A 78 19.68 -0.84 -7.18
N GLY A 79 18.49 -0.25 -7.37
CA GLY A 79 18.29 1.09 -7.93
C GLY A 79 17.27 1.09 -9.07
N ILE A 80 17.20 2.21 -9.78
CA ILE A 80 16.29 2.34 -10.93
C ILE A 80 16.95 1.68 -12.15
N GLN A 81 16.37 0.57 -12.62
CA GLN A 81 16.75 -0.08 -13.87
C GLN A 81 15.51 -0.38 -14.69
N PHE A 82 15.57 -0.05 -15.97
CA PHE A 82 14.50 -0.34 -16.92
C PHE A 82 14.73 -1.73 -17.53
N PRO A 83 13.68 -2.57 -17.59
CA PRO A 83 13.72 -3.83 -18.30
C PRO A 83 14.18 -3.71 -19.75
N GLN A 84 14.89 -4.74 -20.22
CA GLN A 84 15.19 -4.91 -21.64
C GLN A 84 14.70 -6.27 -22.10
N PRO A 85 13.41 -6.40 -22.49
CA PRO A 85 12.85 -7.63 -23.01
C PRO A 85 13.74 -8.22 -24.11
N GLY A 86 14.03 -9.51 -24.01
CA GLY A 86 14.93 -10.24 -24.93
C GLY A 86 16.42 -10.08 -24.67
N LYS A 87 16.85 -9.21 -23.73
CA LYS A 87 18.26 -9.05 -23.34
C LYS A 87 18.54 -9.39 -21.88
N THR A 88 17.59 -9.11 -20.99
CA THR A 88 17.69 -9.43 -19.57
C THR A 88 16.68 -10.51 -19.20
N PRO A 89 17.04 -11.51 -18.38
CA PRO A 89 16.08 -12.47 -17.88
C PRO A 89 15.05 -11.78 -16.96
N PRO A 90 13.81 -12.31 -16.88
CA PRO A 90 12.85 -11.84 -15.90
C PRO A 90 13.32 -12.17 -14.47
N TYR A 91 12.88 -11.37 -13.50
CA TYR A 91 13.17 -11.60 -12.09
C TYR A 91 11.97 -12.24 -11.39
N GLU A 92 11.95 -13.57 -11.36
CA GLU A 92 10.83 -14.38 -10.84
C GLU A 92 10.29 -13.95 -9.47
N PRO A 93 11.11 -13.62 -8.45
CA PRO A 93 10.58 -13.18 -7.15
C PRO A 93 9.78 -11.88 -7.21
N GLY A 94 10.09 -10.97 -8.14
CA GLY A 94 9.38 -9.70 -8.34
C GLY A 94 8.12 -9.81 -9.21
N MET A 95 7.88 -10.96 -9.83
CA MET A 95 6.74 -11.19 -10.69
C MET A 95 5.48 -11.57 -9.90
N PHE A 96 4.29 -11.32 -10.45
CA PHE A 96 3.03 -11.77 -9.89
C PHE A 96 3.04 -13.31 -9.68
N PRO A 97 2.74 -13.84 -8.46
CA PRO A 97 2.24 -13.18 -7.25
C PRO A 97 3.28 -12.97 -6.12
N GLY A 98 4.57 -12.94 -6.41
CA GLY A 98 5.67 -12.78 -5.44
C GLY A 98 5.51 -11.59 -4.47
N PRO A 99 5.43 -10.34 -4.97
CA PRO A 99 5.27 -9.15 -4.14
C PRO A 99 4.04 -9.19 -3.22
N MET A 100 2.96 -9.79 -3.71
CA MET A 100 1.71 -9.95 -2.96
C MET A 100 1.91 -10.92 -1.79
N ARG A 101 2.66 -12.01 -1.98
CA ARG A 101 2.97 -12.95 -0.89
C ARG A 101 3.86 -12.34 0.18
N GLU A 102 4.69 -11.36 -0.17
CA GLU A 102 5.55 -10.66 0.77
C GLU A 102 4.78 -9.67 1.66
N ILE A 103 3.67 -9.11 1.19
CA ILE A 103 2.68 -8.45 2.08
C ILE A 103 2.20 -9.44 3.14
N GLY A 104 1.88 -10.67 2.74
CA GLY A 104 1.44 -11.71 3.69
C GLY A 104 2.52 -12.10 4.69
N LYS A 105 3.79 -12.19 4.28
CA LYS A 105 4.92 -12.39 5.20
C LYS A 105 5.06 -11.23 6.18
N ALA A 106 4.89 -9.99 5.71
CA ALA A 106 4.93 -8.82 6.58
C ALA A 106 3.79 -8.84 7.61
N MET A 107 2.56 -9.22 7.21
CA MET A 107 1.42 -9.38 8.13
C MET A 107 1.73 -10.39 9.24
N LEU A 108 2.33 -11.54 8.90
CA LEU A 108 2.74 -12.55 9.87
C LEU A 108 3.85 -12.03 10.79
N ALA A 109 4.88 -11.38 10.25
CA ALA A 109 5.98 -10.82 11.03
C ALA A 109 5.51 -9.74 12.02
N ILE A 110 4.60 -8.86 11.59
CA ILE A 110 3.99 -7.84 12.49
C ILE A 110 3.24 -8.52 13.64
N ARG A 111 2.51 -9.61 13.35
CA ARG A 111 1.77 -10.36 14.35
C ARG A 111 2.67 -11.07 15.35
N GLU A 112 3.78 -11.64 14.90
CA GLU A 112 4.80 -12.25 15.76
C GLU A 112 5.37 -11.25 16.77
N HIS A 113 5.51 -9.98 16.37
CA HIS A 113 5.97 -8.89 17.24
C HIS A 113 4.82 -8.16 17.97
N GLY A 114 3.59 -8.69 17.91
CA GLY A 114 2.37 -8.05 18.40
C GLY A 114 2.45 -7.53 19.84
N GLU A 115 2.99 -8.35 20.73
CA GLU A 115 3.12 -8.02 22.16
C GLU A 115 4.25 -7.02 22.44
N ASP A 116 5.38 -7.19 21.77
CA ASP A 116 6.59 -6.38 21.98
C ASP A 116 6.43 -4.98 21.42
N TRP A 117 5.82 -4.87 20.24
CA TRP A 117 5.56 -3.58 19.60
C TRP A 117 4.26 -2.93 20.06
N LYS A 118 3.46 -3.60 20.91
CA LYS A 118 2.11 -3.15 21.29
C LYS A 118 1.28 -2.80 20.06
N VAL A 119 1.28 -3.69 19.07
CA VAL A 119 0.49 -3.54 17.85
C VAL A 119 -0.73 -4.45 17.92
N ASP A 120 -1.88 -3.89 17.56
CA ASP A 120 -3.11 -4.64 17.35
C ASP A 120 -3.06 -5.24 15.94
N ALA A 121 -2.58 -6.49 15.87
CA ALA A 121 -2.35 -7.18 14.61
C ALA A 121 -3.64 -7.48 13.83
N ASP A 122 -4.82 -7.31 14.43
CA ASP A 122 -6.11 -7.41 13.73
C ASP A 122 -6.53 -6.07 13.10
N LYS A 123 -5.79 -4.99 13.40
CA LYS A 123 -6.00 -3.63 12.88
C LYS A 123 -4.81 -3.16 12.05
N ILE A 124 -4.32 -4.01 11.15
CA ILE A 124 -3.31 -3.63 10.16
C ILE A 124 -3.99 -3.12 8.89
N ILE A 125 -3.74 -1.85 8.59
CA ILE A 125 -4.22 -1.16 7.38
C ILE A 125 -3.14 -1.25 6.32
N LEU A 126 -3.49 -1.64 5.11
CA LEU A 126 -2.57 -1.54 3.98
C LEU A 126 -2.56 -0.12 3.46
N THR A 127 -1.40 0.42 3.13
CA THR A 127 -1.31 1.65 2.33
C THR A 127 -0.33 1.47 1.21
N GLY A 128 -0.66 1.96 0.03
CA GLY A 128 0.19 1.80 -1.14
C GLY A 128 -0.06 2.86 -2.18
N TYR A 129 0.94 3.06 -3.03
CA TYR A 129 0.98 4.15 -4.01
C TYR A 129 1.40 3.62 -5.37
N SER A 130 0.71 4.01 -6.45
CA SER A 130 1.02 3.55 -7.81
C SER A 130 1.10 2.02 -7.91
N ALA A 131 2.23 1.44 -8.29
CA ALA A 131 2.45 -0.02 -8.28
C ALA A 131 2.27 -0.67 -6.90
N GLY A 132 2.61 0.03 -5.82
CA GLY A 132 2.37 -0.42 -4.45
C GLY A 132 0.88 -0.43 -4.10
N ALA A 133 0.11 0.55 -4.62
CA ALA A 133 -1.35 0.57 -4.47
C ALA A 133 -2.00 -0.63 -5.19
N HIS A 134 -1.50 -0.94 -6.39
CA HIS A 134 -1.89 -2.14 -7.11
C HIS A 134 -1.55 -3.41 -6.32
N ASN A 135 -0.33 -3.53 -5.76
CA ASN A 135 0.06 -4.68 -4.94
C ASN A 135 -0.83 -4.85 -3.70
N CYS A 136 -1.15 -3.76 -2.99
CA CYS A 136 -2.06 -3.77 -1.85
C CYS A 136 -3.49 -4.16 -2.25
N ALA A 137 -4.02 -3.65 -3.37
CA ALA A 137 -5.34 -4.01 -3.86
C ALA A 137 -5.40 -5.50 -4.26
N MET A 138 -4.36 -5.99 -4.94
CA MET A 138 -4.21 -7.40 -5.28
C MET A 138 -4.21 -8.28 -4.03
N TYR A 139 -3.44 -7.92 -3.00
CA TYR A 139 -3.48 -8.63 -1.72
C TYR A 139 -4.87 -8.58 -1.08
N ALA A 140 -5.51 -7.41 -1.07
CA ALA A 140 -6.82 -7.19 -0.46
C ALA A 140 -7.95 -8.03 -1.09
N VAL A 141 -7.82 -8.42 -2.36
CA VAL A 141 -8.79 -9.31 -3.04
C VAL A 141 -8.37 -10.79 -3.02
N TYR A 142 -7.11 -11.11 -2.70
CA TYR A 142 -6.57 -12.48 -2.73
C TYR A 142 -6.07 -13.02 -1.37
N TRP A 143 -6.14 -12.26 -0.27
CA TRP A 143 -5.54 -12.61 1.03
C TRP A 143 -5.94 -14.01 1.54
N ASN A 144 -7.19 -14.41 1.32
CA ASN A 144 -7.75 -15.70 1.74
C ASN A 144 -7.64 -16.82 0.69
N SER A 145 -7.02 -16.54 -0.46
CA SER A 145 -6.96 -17.48 -1.58
C SER A 145 -5.74 -18.41 -1.50
N GLY A 146 -5.74 -19.46 -2.32
CA GLY A 146 -4.57 -20.31 -2.52
C GLY A 146 -3.33 -19.56 -3.04
N ARG A 147 -3.50 -18.40 -3.69
CA ARG A 147 -2.37 -17.58 -4.19
C ARG A 147 -1.57 -16.96 -3.05
N VAL A 148 -2.22 -16.65 -1.92
CA VAL A 148 -1.63 -16.03 -0.73
C VAL A 148 -1.64 -17.01 0.44
N ALA A 149 -2.77 -17.21 1.13
CA ALA A 149 -2.87 -18.05 2.31
C ALA A 149 -2.36 -19.48 2.06
N GLY A 150 -2.79 -20.11 0.96
CA GLY A 150 -2.33 -21.45 0.59
C GLY A 150 -0.83 -21.52 0.29
N ALA A 151 -0.29 -20.52 -0.41
CA ALA A 151 1.14 -20.44 -0.72
C ALA A 151 2.02 -20.17 0.51
N LEU A 152 1.49 -19.49 1.53
CA LEU A 152 2.16 -19.22 2.79
C LEU A 152 1.95 -20.34 3.82
N GLY A 153 1.03 -21.29 3.58
CA GLY A 153 0.66 -22.31 4.55
C GLY A 153 0.06 -21.73 5.84
N ALA A 154 -0.52 -20.54 5.76
CA ALA A 154 -1.01 -19.79 6.91
C ALA A 154 -2.55 -19.82 6.96
N ASP A 155 -3.10 -19.76 8.17
CA ASP A 155 -4.53 -19.52 8.37
C ASP A 155 -4.89 -18.15 7.77
N PRO A 156 -5.85 -18.07 6.81
CA PRO A 156 -6.34 -16.82 6.28
C PRO A 156 -6.66 -15.77 7.35
N ALA A 157 -7.20 -16.17 8.50
CA ALA A 157 -7.56 -15.25 9.57
C ALA A 157 -6.38 -14.37 10.04
N LEU A 158 -5.15 -14.88 9.95
CA LEU A 158 -3.93 -14.15 10.33
C LEU A 158 -3.49 -13.11 9.29
N LEU A 159 -4.00 -13.24 8.06
CA LEU A 159 -3.59 -12.49 6.86
C LEU A 159 -4.60 -11.41 6.47
N LYS A 160 -5.76 -11.34 7.12
CA LYS A 160 -6.81 -10.40 6.74
C LYS A 160 -6.38 -8.96 7.02
N PRO A 161 -6.32 -8.06 6.01
CA PRO A 161 -6.14 -6.64 6.24
C PRO A 161 -7.42 -6.02 6.83
N ALA A 162 -7.27 -5.05 7.73
CA ALA A 162 -8.41 -4.38 8.37
C ALA A 162 -9.05 -3.32 7.46
N ALA A 163 -8.23 -2.65 6.64
CA ALA A 163 -8.61 -1.65 5.65
C ALA A 163 -7.49 -1.47 4.63
N ALA A 164 -7.74 -0.73 3.55
CA ALA A 164 -6.71 -0.25 2.64
C ALA A 164 -6.84 1.26 2.35
N VAL A 165 -5.73 1.99 2.27
CA VAL A 165 -5.64 3.40 1.88
C VAL A 165 -4.74 3.49 0.65
N LEU A 166 -5.30 3.70 -0.53
CA LEU A 166 -4.58 3.50 -1.79
C LEU A 166 -4.56 4.80 -2.63
N GLY A 167 -3.35 5.21 -3.03
CA GLY A 167 -3.12 6.40 -3.85
C GLY A 167 -2.80 6.05 -5.30
N TYR A 168 -3.52 6.64 -6.24
CA TYR A 168 -3.25 6.68 -7.69
C TYR A 168 -2.82 5.32 -8.26
N GLY A 169 -3.52 4.26 -7.85
CA GLY A 169 -3.22 2.88 -8.25
C GLY A 169 -3.79 2.49 -9.61
N MET A 170 -3.16 1.48 -10.21
CA MET A 170 -3.69 0.77 -11.37
C MET A 170 -4.55 -0.40 -10.89
N TYR A 171 -5.77 -0.57 -11.43
CA TYR A 171 -6.72 -1.56 -10.90
C TYR A 171 -7.39 -2.46 -11.96
N ASP A 172 -7.24 -2.17 -13.26
CA ASP A 172 -7.76 -2.99 -14.36
C ASP A 172 -6.83 -2.95 -15.57
N TYR A 173 -6.02 -4.00 -15.74
CA TYR A 173 -5.09 -4.16 -16.87
C TYR A 173 -5.80 -4.36 -18.20
N LEU A 174 -6.96 -5.03 -18.22
CA LEU A 174 -7.68 -5.28 -19.48
C LEU A 174 -8.19 -3.98 -20.08
N ARG A 175 -8.82 -3.12 -19.26
CA ARG A 175 -9.27 -1.80 -19.72
C ARG A 175 -8.09 -0.89 -20.03
N LEU A 176 -7.00 -0.97 -19.26
CA LEU A 176 -5.81 -0.16 -19.50
C LEU A 176 -5.06 -0.54 -20.78
N LYS A 177 -5.00 -1.83 -21.12
CA LYS A 177 -4.47 -2.34 -22.39
C LYS A 177 -5.16 -1.67 -23.58
N GLU A 178 -6.48 -1.53 -23.53
CA GLU A 178 -7.24 -0.87 -24.61
C GLU A 178 -6.97 0.64 -24.69
N ILE A 179 -6.68 1.30 -23.57
CA ILE A 179 -6.25 2.71 -23.59
C ILE A 179 -4.88 2.84 -24.28
N HIS A 180 -3.89 2.04 -23.87
CA HIS A 180 -2.53 2.14 -24.41
C HIS A 180 -2.43 1.74 -25.88
N LYS A 181 -3.22 0.77 -26.34
CA LYS A 181 -3.32 0.42 -27.77
C LYS A 181 -3.76 1.60 -28.64
N ASN A 182 -4.54 2.53 -28.07
CA ASN A 182 -5.05 3.71 -28.75
C ASN A 182 -4.26 4.97 -28.40
N SER A 183 -3.16 4.88 -27.64
CA SER A 183 -2.31 6.04 -27.35
C SER A 183 -1.53 6.43 -28.61
N GLU A 184 -1.44 7.73 -28.86
CA GLU A 184 -0.62 8.30 -29.93
C GLU A 184 0.83 8.52 -29.49
N ASP A 185 1.15 8.38 -28.19
CA ASP A 185 2.51 8.52 -27.65
C ASP A 185 3.22 7.15 -27.60
N PRO A 186 4.27 6.93 -28.41
CA PRO A 186 5.04 5.70 -28.39
C PRO A 186 5.72 5.42 -27.03
N MET A 187 5.97 6.46 -26.23
CA MET A 187 6.59 6.33 -24.91
C MET A 187 5.63 5.72 -23.88
N ASP A 188 4.34 6.06 -23.94
CA ASP A 188 3.33 5.46 -23.06
C ASP A 188 3.26 3.95 -23.25
N TYR A 189 3.21 3.53 -24.52
CA TYR A 189 3.15 2.11 -24.86
C TYR A 189 4.42 1.38 -24.41
N ARG A 190 5.59 2.02 -24.56
CA ARG A 190 6.86 1.45 -24.12
C ARG A 190 6.93 1.29 -22.60
N LEU A 191 6.53 2.32 -21.85
CA LEU A 191 6.49 2.26 -20.39
C LEU A 191 5.55 1.14 -19.92
N PHE A 192 4.39 1.00 -20.55
CA PHE A 192 3.45 -0.09 -20.26
C PHE A 192 4.08 -1.48 -20.50
N GLN A 193 4.82 -1.66 -21.61
CA GLN A 193 5.56 -2.90 -21.89
C GLN A 193 6.66 -3.21 -20.86
N ASP A 194 7.43 -2.19 -20.47
CA ASP A 194 8.50 -2.36 -19.49
C ASP A 194 7.92 -2.72 -18.10
N VAL A 195 6.81 -2.09 -17.68
CA VAL A 195 6.08 -2.47 -16.46
C VAL A 195 5.52 -3.89 -16.54
N ASN A 196 4.95 -4.27 -17.69
CA ASN A 196 4.48 -5.64 -17.91
C ASN A 196 5.62 -6.64 -17.77
N PHE A 197 6.79 -6.35 -18.35
CA PHE A 197 7.94 -7.25 -18.22
C PHE A 197 8.39 -7.38 -16.77
N ALA A 198 8.46 -6.26 -16.02
CA ALA A 198 8.83 -6.28 -14.61
C ALA A 198 7.86 -7.11 -13.75
N TYR A 199 6.55 -7.05 -14.04
CA TYR A 199 5.52 -7.67 -13.21
C TYR A 199 5.08 -9.07 -13.67
N PHE A 200 5.11 -9.36 -14.97
CA PHE A 200 4.68 -10.65 -15.54
C PHE A 200 5.83 -11.48 -16.11
N GLY A 201 7.04 -10.92 -16.21
CA GLY A 201 8.18 -11.57 -16.88
C GLY A 201 8.09 -11.56 -18.41
N THR A 202 7.08 -10.90 -18.98
CA THR A 202 6.84 -10.75 -20.42
C THR A 202 6.24 -9.37 -20.71
N ASP A 203 6.61 -8.77 -21.84
CA ASP A 203 6.09 -7.48 -22.30
C ASP A 203 4.71 -7.59 -22.98
N ALA A 204 4.27 -8.82 -23.29
CA ALA A 204 2.97 -9.13 -23.87
C ALA A 204 2.22 -10.23 -23.07
N PRO A 205 1.73 -9.92 -21.85
CA PRO A 205 0.84 -10.82 -21.12
C PRO A 205 -0.45 -11.07 -21.90
N ASP A 206 -1.02 -12.26 -21.73
CA ASP A 206 -2.34 -12.58 -22.28
C ASP A 206 -3.47 -11.99 -21.42
N ASP A 207 -4.70 -12.09 -21.93
CA ASP A 207 -5.87 -11.54 -21.25
C ASP A 207 -6.19 -12.28 -19.94
N GLU A 208 -5.79 -13.55 -19.80
CA GLU A 208 -5.97 -14.29 -18.55
C GLU A 208 -5.02 -13.77 -17.46
N ALA A 209 -3.75 -13.53 -17.80
CA ALA A 209 -2.78 -12.92 -16.90
C ALA A 209 -3.21 -11.50 -16.50
N PHE A 210 -3.67 -10.68 -17.46
CA PHE A 210 -4.20 -9.35 -17.17
C PHE A 210 -5.46 -9.41 -16.30
N ALA A 211 -6.40 -10.30 -16.60
CA ALA A 211 -7.59 -10.46 -15.77
C ALA A 211 -7.22 -10.88 -14.35
N ALA A 212 -6.30 -11.83 -14.19
CA ALA A 212 -5.83 -12.29 -12.88
C ALA A 212 -5.14 -11.18 -12.08
N ALA A 213 -4.47 -10.25 -12.77
CA ALA A 213 -3.80 -9.08 -12.20
C ALA A 213 -4.67 -7.82 -12.10
N SER A 214 -5.99 -7.90 -12.35
CA SER A 214 -6.88 -6.74 -12.28
C SER A 214 -7.73 -6.80 -11.02
N PRO A 215 -7.33 -6.16 -9.90
CA PRO A 215 -8.03 -6.30 -8.63
C PRO A 215 -9.50 -5.86 -8.68
N ALA A 216 -9.86 -4.91 -9.56
CA ALA A 216 -11.25 -4.50 -9.76
C ALA A 216 -12.16 -5.65 -10.27
N LEU A 217 -11.59 -6.69 -10.90
CA LEU A 217 -12.33 -7.87 -11.36
C LEU A 217 -12.53 -8.93 -10.27
N HIS A 218 -11.85 -8.80 -9.13
CA HIS A 218 -11.83 -9.81 -8.05
C HIS A 218 -12.36 -9.28 -6.72
N VAL A 219 -12.98 -8.10 -6.71
CA VAL A 219 -13.62 -7.56 -5.50
C VAL A 219 -14.76 -8.50 -5.06
N THR A 220 -14.73 -8.88 -3.80
CA THR A 220 -15.78 -9.70 -3.17
C THR A 220 -16.24 -9.07 -1.86
N LYS A 221 -17.23 -9.68 -1.19
CA LYS A 221 -17.63 -9.27 0.16
C LYS A 221 -16.52 -9.40 1.22
N ASP A 222 -15.48 -10.18 0.94
CA ASP A 222 -14.36 -10.42 1.85
C ASP A 222 -13.23 -9.40 1.64
N THR A 223 -13.34 -8.56 0.61
CA THR A 223 -12.45 -7.41 0.39
C THR A 223 -12.65 -6.39 1.51
N PRO A 224 -11.55 -5.87 2.12
CA PRO A 224 -11.65 -4.91 3.21
C PRO A 224 -12.18 -3.55 2.72
N PRO A 225 -12.72 -2.70 3.62
CA PRO A 225 -13.03 -1.32 3.30
C PRO A 225 -11.82 -0.56 2.73
N MET A 226 -12.05 0.31 1.75
CA MET A 226 -10.98 1.06 1.09
C MET A 226 -11.19 2.58 1.12
N PHE A 227 -10.12 3.32 1.34
CA PHE A 227 -9.99 4.74 1.02
C PHE A 227 -9.14 4.85 -0.24
N LEU A 228 -9.66 5.49 -1.28
CA LEU A 228 -8.98 5.66 -2.56
C LEU A 228 -8.75 7.15 -2.82
N TRP A 229 -7.61 7.51 -3.39
CA TRP A 229 -7.41 8.88 -3.87
C TRP A 229 -6.57 8.93 -5.14
N ALA A 230 -6.80 9.93 -5.98
CA ALA A 230 -6.06 10.15 -7.22
C ALA A 230 -6.21 11.60 -7.71
N THR A 231 -5.47 11.98 -8.75
CA THR A 231 -5.61 13.26 -9.45
C THR A 231 -6.15 13.06 -10.87
N CYS A 232 -6.88 14.03 -11.41
CA CYS A 232 -7.36 13.98 -12.80
C CYS A 232 -6.22 14.22 -13.83
N GLU A 233 -5.21 14.99 -13.45
CA GLU A 233 -4.02 15.28 -14.29
C GLU A 233 -2.95 14.19 -14.23
N ASP A 234 -3.21 13.04 -13.59
CA ASP A 234 -2.31 11.89 -13.62
C ASP A 234 -2.14 11.37 -15.06
N ASN A 235 -0.95 11.59 -15.60
CA ASN A 235 -0.59 11.23 -16.97
C ASN A 235 0.05 9.84 -17.10
N VAL A 236 0.25 9.12 -15.99
CA VAL A 236 0.85 7.78 -16.00
C VAL A 236 -0.22 6.72 -15.74
N VAL A 237 -1.07 6.97 -14.75
CA VAL A 237 -2.19 6.08 -14.40
C VAL A 237 -3.48 6.88 -14.48
N PRO A 238 -4.24 6.77 -15.58
CA PRO A 238 -5.46 7.55 -15.75
C PRO A 238 -6.44 7.33 -14.59
N VAL A 239 -7.02 8.43 -14.10
CA VAL A 239 -7.95 8.48 -12.95
C VAL A 239 -9.10 7.46 -13.03
N ARG A 240 -9.45 7.04 -14.25
CA ARG A 240 -10.45 5.99 -14.51
C ARG A 240 -10.14 4.68 -13.78
N ASN A 241 -8.87 4.35 -13.53
CA ASN A 241 -8.52 3.19 -12.70
C ASN A 241 -9.18 3.27 -11.33
N THR A 242 -9.03 4.40 -10.63
CA THR A 242 -9.63 4.62 -9.31
C THR A 242 -11.15 4.55 -9.37
N VAL A 243 -11.75 5.07 -10.45
CA VAL A 243 -13.21 4.98 -10.68
C VAL A 243 -13.65 3.53 -10.87
N TRP A 244 -12.91 2.71 -11.63
CA TRP A 244 -13.23 1.29 -11.83
C TRP A 244 -13.14 0.48 -10.53
N MET A 245 -12.15 0.77 -9.69
CA MET A 245 -12.06 0.13 -8.37
C MET A 245 -13.23 0.54 -7.47
N ALA A 246 -13.59 1.82 -7.45
CA ALA A 246 -14.76 2.31 -6.71
C ALA A 246 -16.08 1.68 -7.22
N GLU A 247 -16.23 1.53 -8.53
CA GLU A 247 -17.37 0.85 -9.17
C GLU A 247 -17.46 -0.62 -8.68
N ALA A 248 -16.34 -1.35 -8.69
CA ALA A 248 -16.28 -2.72 -8.21
C ALA A 248 -16.60 -2.86 -6.71
N LEU A 249 -16.06 -1.98 -5.87
CA LEU A 249 -16.37 -1.91 -4.43
C LEU A 249 -17.85 -1.63 -4.19
N SER A 250 -18.42 -0.69 -4.94
CA SER A 250 -19.85 -0.37 -4.89
C SER A 250 -20.72 -1.56 -5.27
N ALA A 251 -20.39 -2.24 -6.38
CA ALA A 251 -21.13 -3.42 -6.85
C ALA A 251 -21.11 -4.56 -5.82
N ALA A 252 -19.98 -4.76 -5.13
CA ALA A 252 -19.83 -5.75 -4.07
C ALA A 252 -20.36 -5.29 -2.69
N LYS A 253 -20.83 -4.04 -2.56
CA LYS A 253 -21.27 -3.42 -1.30
C LYS A 253 -20.18 -3.38 -0.22
N VAL A 254 -18.92 -3.26 -0.64
CA VAL A 254 -17.78 -3.05 0.26
C VAL A 254 -17.73 -1.56 0.60
N PRO A 255 -17.66 -1.14 1.88
CA PRO A 255 -17.59 0.27 2.23
C PRO A 255 -16.33 0.94 1.68
N PHE A 256 -16.47 2.10 1.04
CA PHE A 256 -15.34 2.86 0.52
C PHE A 256 -15.53 4.37 0.63
N GLU A 257 -14.43 5.11 0.52
CA GLU A 257 -14.41 6.57 0.35
C GLU A 257 -13.41 6.90 -0.77
N VAL A 258 -13.72 7.87 -1.65
CA VAL A 258 -12.89 8.24 -2.80
C VAL A 258 -12.70 9.75 -2.84
N HIS A 259 -11.46 10.19 -3.01
CA HIS A 259 -11.09 11.60 -3.24
C HIS A 259 -10.39 11.75 -4.59
N ILE A 260 -10.97 12.52 -5.51
CA ILE A 260 -10.38 12.80 -6.81
C ILE A 260 -10.10 14.30 -6.88
N TYR A 261 -8.82 14.65 -6.94
CA TYR A 261 -8.36 16.04 -7.02
C TYR A 261 -8.23 16.47 -8.49
N GLU A 262 -8.56 17.73 -8.79
CA GLU A 262 -8.51 18.23 -10.17
C GLU A 262 -7.09 18.24 -10.73
N LYS A 263 -6.11 18.66 -9.94
CA LYS A 263 -4.74 18.92 -10.40
C LYS A 263 -3.70 18.06 -9.70
N GLY A 264 -2.58 17.86 -10.38
CA GLY A 264 -1.40 17.19 -9.85
C GLY A 264 -0.92 16.02 -10.69
N SER A 265 0.40 15.90 -10.86
CA SER A 265 1.03 14.83 -11.63
C SER A 265 0.98 13.47 -10.90
N HIS A 266 1.40 12.40 -11.58
CA HIS A 266 1.59 11.11 -10.93
C HIS A 266 2.62 11.19 -9.79
N GLY A 267 2.45 10.33 -8.77
CA GLY A 267 3.46 10.11 -7.74
C GLY A 267 3.66 11.29 -6.79
N LEU A 268 2.59 11.93 -6.34
CA LEU A 268 2.67 13.05 -5.39
C LEU A 268 3.01 12.62 -3.95
N SER A 269 2.78 11.36 -3.58
CA SER A 269 2.99 10.86 -2.22
C SER A 269 2.26 11.72 -1.17
N ALA A 270 2.97 12.31 -0.20
CA ALA A 270 2.41 13.23 0.80
C ALA A 270 2.05 14.62 0.22
N ALA A 271 2.42 14.89 -1.04
CA ALA A 271 2.22 16.15 -1.75
C ALA A 271 2.78 17.38 -0.99
N ASP A 272 3.83 17.18 -0.20
CA ASP A 272 4.48 18.23 0.59
C ASP A 272 6.00 18.10 0.58
N GLN A 273 6.68 18.98 1.31
CA GLN A 273 8.14 19.04 1.38
C GLN A 273 8.80 17.74 1.88
N LEU A 274 8.07 16.86 2.57
CA LEU A 274 8.63 15.62 3.12
C LEU A 274 8.89 14.59 2.01
N SER A 275 8.11 14.64 0.93
CA SER A 275 8.19 13.69 -0.18
C SER A 275 8.53 14.33 -1.53
N ALA A 276 8.76 15.64 -1.58
CA ALA A 276 9.01 16.38 -2.82
C ALA A 276 10.50 16.52 -3.13
N GLU A 277 10.86 16.25 -4.39
CA GLU A 277 12.15 16.59 -4.99
C GLU A 277 12.06 17.87 -5.86
N ALA A 278 10.84 18.26 -6.25
CA ALA A 278 10.56 19.40 -7.10
C ALA A 278 9.30 20.15 -6.62
N LYS A 279 9.14 21.42 -7.01
CA LYS A 279 8.03 22.28 -6.56
C LYS A 279 6.67 21.75 -7.03
N GLU A 280 6.66 21.15 -8.21
CA GLU A 280 5.49 20.56 -8.86
C GLU A 280 4.92 19.37 -8.08
N GLN A 281 5.72 18.79 -7.17
CA GLN A 281 5.31 17.71 -6.28
C GLN A 281 4.72 18.19 -4.96
N ILE A 282 4.67 19.51 -4.73
CA ILE A 282 4.03 20.12 -3.57
C ILE A 282 2.68 20.66 -4.01
N SER A 283 1.62 20.11 -3.43
CA SER A 283 0.24 20.52 -3.69
C SER A 283 -0.55 20.51 -2.39
N PRO A 284 -0.80 21.69 -1.77
CA PRO A 284 -1.61 21.78 -0.55
C PRO A 284 -3.01 21.19 -0.72
N ASP A 285 -3.61 21.35 -1.91
CA ASP A 285 -4.93 20.79 -2.22
C ASP A 285 -4.92 19.27 -2.17
N VAL A 286 -3.86 18.64 -2.71
CA VAL A 286 -3.74 17.17 -2.69
C VAL A 286 -3.31 16.68 -1.31
N ALA A 287 -2.45 17.40 -0.60
CA ALA A 287 -1.95 17.01 0.73
C ALA A 287 -3.08 16.77 1.76
N ASP A 288 -4.27 17.35 1.55
CA ASP A 288 -5.49 17.11 2.34
C ASP A 288 -5.91 15.63 2.36
N TRP A 289 -5.48 14.79 1.40
CA TRP A 289 -5.82 13.37 1.39
C TRP A 289 -5.42 12.67 2.70
N LEU A 290 -4.32 13.11 3.32
CA LEU A 290 -3.84 12.59 4.60
C LEU A 290 -4.84 12.86 5.74
N GLU A 291 -5.37 14.08 5.83
CA GLU A 291 -6.36 14.42 6.85
C GLU A 291 -7.71 13.72 6.58
N CYS A 292 -8.10 13.62 5.30
CA CYS A 292 -9.28 12.86 4.90
C CYS A 292 -9.14 11.37 5.30
N ALA A 293 -7.98 10.76 5.01
CA ALA A 293 -7.68 9.39 5.38
C ALA A 293 -7.68 9.20 6.90
N GLU A 294 -7.08 10.12 7.67
CA GLU A 294 -7.10 10.09 9.13
C GLU A 294 -8.53 10.11 9.67
N ARG A 295 -9.36 11.06 9.21
CA ARG A 295 -10.78 11.14 9.61
C ARG A 295 -11.55 9.86 9.25
N TRP A 296 -11.24 9.24 8.12
CA TRP A 296 -11.85 7.97 7.71
C TRP A 296 -11.39 6.80 8.57
N LEU A 297 -10.11 6.74 8.94
CA LEU A 297 -9.53 5.69 9.78
C LEU A 297 -9.98 5.83 11.24
N LEU A 298 -10.06 7.03 11.80
CA LEU A 298 -10.49 7.27 13.19
C LEU A 298 -11.93 6.78 13.44
N LYS A 299 -12.80 6.83 12.44
CA LYS A 299 -14.16 6.24 12.52
C LYS A 299 -14.15 4.72 12.73
N ARG A 300 -13.01 4.04 12.48
CA ARG A 300 -12.86 2.57 12.47
C ARG A 300 -11.87 2.06 13.50
N PHE A 301 -10.81 2.82 13.76
CA PHE A 301 -9.61 2.36 14.47
C PHE A 301 -9.15 3.35 15.54
N ALA A 302 -10.00 4.29 15.96
CA ALA A 302 -9.69 5.14 17.12
C ALA A 302 -9.37 4.26 18.35
N LEU A 303 -8.42 4.72 19.16
CA LEU A 303 -8.11 4.05 20.42
C LEU A 303 -9.28 4.21 21.39
N GLU A 304 -9.63 3.12 22.06
CA GLU A 304 -10.56 3.16 23.17
C GLU A 304 -9.85 3.73 24.39
N LEU A 305 -10.05 5.03 24.65
CA LEU A 305 -9.48 5.74 25.78
C LEU A 305 -10.50 5.83 26.93
N PRO A 306 -10.05 5.79 28.20
CA PRO A 306 -10.94 5.97 29.34
C PRO A 306 -11.53 7.39 29.35
N GLU A 307 -12.77 7.53 29.82
CA GLU A 307 -13.48 8.83 29.90
C GLU A 307 -12.87 9.85 30.89
N LYS A 308 -11.81 9.49 31.63
CA LYS A 308 -11.26 10.33 32.70
C LYS A 308 -10.36 11.45 32.17
N CYS A 309 -10.70 12.68 32.55
CA CYS A 309 -9.76 13.80 32.54
C CYS A 309 -8.81 13.64 33.75
N PRO A 310 -7.48 13.55 33.57
CA PRO A 310 -6.55 13.51 34.69
C PRO A 310 -6.42 14.91 35.27
N VAL A 311 -7.45 15.37 35.98
CA VAL A 311 -7.27 16.43 36.97
C VAL A 311 -6.79 15.70 38.21
N TRP A 312 -5.54 15.94 38.59
CA TRP A 312 -4.90 15.43 39.81
C TRP A 312 -5.93 15.39 40.95
N SER A 313 -6.40 14.20 41.32
CA SER A 313 -7.24 14.10 42.50
C SER A 313 -6.35 14.32 43.72
N PRO A 314 -6.83 14.99 44.78
CA PRO A 314 -6.06 15.22 46.00
C PRO A 314 -5.46 13.93 46.58
N ASP A 315 -6.13 12.79 46.37
CA ASP A 315 -5.68 11.47 46.82
C ASP A 315 -4.42 10.94 46.11
N GLN A 316 -4.04 11.53 44.96
CA GLN A 316 -2.82 11.22 44.23
C GLN A 316 -1.63 12.12 44.62
N MET A 317 -1.85 13.09 45.51
CA MET A 317 -0.83 14.05 45.97
C MET A 317 -0.34 13.80 47.42
N ILE A 318 -0.61 12.62 47.99
CA ILE A 318 -0.19 12.21 49.34
C ILE A 318 0.88 11.13 49.28
#